data_AF-A0A972WG57-F1
#
_entry.id   AF-A0A972WG57-F1
#
_cell.length_a   1.000
_cell.length_b   1.000
_cell.length_c   1.000
_cell.angle_alpha   90.00
_cell.angle_beta   90.00
_cell.angle_gamma   90.00
#
_symmetry.space_group_name_H-M   'P 1'
#
loop_
_entity.id
_entity.type
_entity.pdbx_description
1 polymer ?
#
loop_
_entity_poly.entity_id
_entity_poly.type
_entity_poly.pdbx_seq_one_letter_code
_entity_poly.pdbx_strand_id
1 'polypeptide(L)' 'MFEVVAVDEDDGTIEIQQFDGTIGELEIENWAQMLLLEVSPPEDWSGSVDMDPDDYVGTKEGEMPSGFHDPLEFLDNL' A
#
# COMPACT_ATOMS: atom_id res chain seq x y z
N MET A 1 -3.32 -3.12 -10.01
CA MET A 1 -3.64 -2.97 -8.58
C MET A 1 -2.82 -1.81 -8.06
N PHE A 2 -3.37 -1.01 -7.16
CA PHE A 2 -2.65 0.03 -6.44
C PHE A 2 -3.15 0.04 -5.00
N GLU A 3 -2.37 0.62 -4.10
CA GLU A 3 -2.72 0.89 -2.72
C GLU A 3 -2.76 2.39 -2.46
N VAL A 4 -3.68 2.86 -1.63
CA VAL A 4 -3.68 4.26 -1.14
C VAL A 4 -2.78 4.32 0.08
N VAL A 5 -1.73 5.13 0.01
CA VAL A 5 -0.71 5.22 1.07
C VAL A 5 -0.77 6.53 1.87
N ALA A 6 -1.35 7.58 1.29
CA ALA A 6 -1.61 8.83 2.00
C ALA A 6 -2.82 9.57 1.42
N VAL A 7 -3.45 10.40 2.25
CA VAL A 7 -4.50 11.33 1.86
C VAL A 7 -4.19 12.67 2.50
N ASP A 8 -4.03 13.72 1.68
CA ASP A 8 -3.89 15.09 2.13
C ASP A 8 -5.18 15.85 1.85
N GLU A 9 -5.94 16.14 2.91
CA GLU A 9 -7.22 16.85 2.78
C GLU A 9 -7.03 18.36 2.55
N ASP A 10 -5.92 18.94 3.02
CA ASP A 10 -5.64 20.36 2.88
C ASP A 10 -5.23 20.70 1.45
N ASP A 11 -4.38 19.86 0.85
CA ASP A 11 -3.94 19.99 -0.54
C ASP A 11 -4.88 19.28 -1.53
N GLY A 12 -5.79 18.43 -1.06
CA GLY A 12 -6.81 17.78 -1.87
C GLY A 12 -6.26 16.65 -2.75
N THR A 13 -5.24 15.94 -2.28
CA THR A 13 -4.52 14.91 -3.04
C THR A 13 -4.56 13.55 -2.34
N ILE A 14 -4.40 12.49 -3.14
CA ILE A 14 -4.32 11.10 -2.70
C ILE A 14 -3.07 10.50 -3.34
N GLU A 15 -2.18 9.96 -2.52
CA GLU A 15 -0.99 9.24 -2.99
C GLU A 15 -1.32 7.75 -3.14
N ILE A 16 -0.98 7.22 -4.31
CA ILE A 16 -1.15 5.81 -4.65
C ILE A 16 0.20 5.15 -4.92
N GLN A 17 0.38 3.93 -4.41
CA GLN A 17 1.53 3.09 -4.70
C GLN A 17 1.16 2.00 -5.72
N GLN A 18 1.98 1.88 -6.76
CA GLN A 18 1.91 0.80 -7.73
C GLN A 18 2.71 -0.42 -7.24
N PHE A 19 2.45 -1.59 -7.81
CA PHE A 19 3.11 -2.84 -7.41
C PHE A 19 4.65 -2.78 -7.48
N ASP A 20 5.23 -1.98 -8.37
CA ASP A 20 6.68 -1.81 -8.49
C ASP A 20 7.26 -0.75 -7.54
N GLY A 21 6.48 -0.32 -6.55
CA GLY A 21 6.86 0.71 -5.58
C GLY A 21 6.73 2.13 -6.09
N THR A 22 6.35 2.34 -7.36
CA THR A 22 6.17 3.70 -7.91
C THR A 22 5.04 4.43 -7.19
N ILE A 23 5.33 5.62 -6.68
CA ILE A 23 4.34 6.53 -6.10
C ILE A 23 3.77 7.45 -7.18
N GLY A 24 2.45 7.52 -7.23
CA GLY A 24 1.68 8.47 -8.03
C GLY A 24 0.75 9.30 -7.16
N GLU A 25 0.26 10.40 -7.71
CA GLU A 25 -0.66 11.32 -7.03
C GLU A 25 -1.94 11.47 -7.86
N LEU A 26 -3.07 11.55 -7.17
CA LEU A 26 -4.38 11.80 -7.75
C LEU A 26 -5.06 12.96 -7.02
N GLU A 27 -5.68 13.85 -7.79
CA GLU A 27 -6.60 14.85 -7.24
C GLU A 27 -7.83 14.15 -6.63
N ILE A 28 -8.29 14.62 -5.47
CA ILE A 28 -9.45 14.05 -4.76
C ILE A 28 -10.74 14.12 -5.59
N GLU A 29 -10.85 15.14 -6.46
CA GLU A 29 -11.97 15.30 -7.40
C GLU A 29 -11.98 14.19 -8.47
N ASN A 30 -10.81 13.73 -8.90
CA ASN A 30 -10.68 12.63 -9.84
C ASN A 30 -11.01 11.30 -9.17
N TRP A 31 -10.56 11.09 -7.93
CA TRP A 31 -10.85 9.90 -7.15
C TRP A 31 -12.34 9.61 -7.05
N ALA A 32 -13.15 10.63 -6.75
CA ALA A 32 -14.61 10.51 -6.63
C ALA A 32 -15.31 10.07 -7.94
N GLN A 33 -14.66 10.24 -9.09
CA GLN A 33 -15.19 9.91 -10.41
C GLN A 33 -14.76 8.52 -10.89
N MET A 34 -13.85 7.85 -10.18
CA MET A 34 -13.33 6.55 -10.57
C MET A 34 -14.35 5.43 -10.30
N LEU A 35 -14.37 4.45 -11.21
CA LEU A 35 -15.16 3.24 -11.04
C LEU A 35 -14.38 2.22 -10.22
N LEU A 36 -14.98 1.74 -9.13
CA LEU A 36 -14.46 0.63 -8.36
C LEU A 36 -14.77 -0.69 -9.09
N LEU A 37 -13.73 -1.50 -9.30
CA LEU A 37 -13.84 -2.84 -9.87
C LEU A 37 -13.28 -3.84 -8.86
N GLU A 38 -14.02 -4.94 -8.66
CA GLU A 38 -13.51 -6.07 -7.90
C GLU A 38 -12.37 -6.74 -8.67
N VAL A 39 -11.31 -7.07 -7.96
CA VAL A 39 -10.07 -7.63 -8.51
C VAL A 39 -9.60 -8.74 -7.58
N SER A 40 -8.95 -9.76 -8.15
CA SER A 40 -8.28 -10.79 -7.36
C SER A 40 -7.20 -10.16 -6.48
N PRO A 41 -6.91 -10.73 -5.30
CA PRO A 41 -5.76 -10.30 -4.52
C PRO A 41 -4.46 -10.40 -5.36
N PRO A 42 -3.44 -9.57 -5.07
CA PRO A 42 -2.16 -9.65 -5.77
C PRO A 42 -1.53 -11.04 -5.61
N GLU A 43 -0.86 -11.52 -6.65
CA GLU A 43 -0.19 -12.84 -6.65
C GLU A 43 1.01 -12.88 -5.70
N ASP A 44 1.64 -11.73 -5.50
CA ASP A 44 2.76 -11.51 -4.60
C ASP A 44 2.63 -10.10 -4.02
N TRP A 45 2.78 -9.95 -2.70
CA TRP A 45 2.80 -8.66 -2.03
C TRP A 45 4.24 -8.18 -1.77
N SER A 46 5.23 -9.08 -1.78
CA SER A 46 6.59 -8.75 -1.35
C SER A 46 7.28 -7.77 -2.30
N GLY A 47 6.87 -7.79 -3.58
CA GLY A 47 7.37 -6.87 -4.60
C GLY A 47 7.08 -5.39 -4.34
N SER A 48 5.96 -5.01 -3.70
CA SER A 48 5.65 -3.59 -3.46
C SER A 48 6.43 -2.99 -2.29
N VAL A 49 7.02 -3.84 -1.44
CA VAL A 49 7.78 -3.46 -0.25
C VAL A 49 9.26 -3.89 -0.34
N ASP A 50 9.72 -4.26 -1.54
CA ASP A 50 11.09 -4.73 -1.82
C ASP A 50 11.57 -5.83 -0.84
N MET A 51 10.68 -6.74 -0.43
CA MET A 51 11.03 -7.83 0.48
C MET A 51 11.60 -9.02 -0.29
N ASP A 52 12.78 -9.45 0.13
CA ASP A 52 13.38 -10.71 -0.29
C ASP A 52 12.71 -11.88 0.46
N PRO A 53 12.70 -13.10 -0.12
CA PRO A 53 12.19 -14.29 0.56
C PRO A 53 12.77 -14.54 1.95
N ASP A 54 13.99 -14.07 2.19
CA ASP A 54 14.68 -14.17 3.47
C ASP A 54 14.09 -13.24 4.55
N ASP A 55 13.42 -12.15 4.16
CA ASP A 55 12.85 -11.14 5.08
C ASP A 55 11.57 -11.60 5.79
N TYR A 56 10.90 -12.62 5.23
CA TYR A 56 9.65 -13.17 5.78
C TYR A 56 9.75 -14.67 6.09
N VAL A 57 10.98 -15.19 6.27
CA VAL A 57 11.20 -16.57 6.71
C VAL A 57 10.56 -16.81 8.07
N GLY A 58 9.54 -17.67 8.11
CA GLY A 58 8.82 -18.04 9.33
C GLY A 58 7.44 -17.41 9.47
N THR A 59 7.02 -16.51 8.56
CA THR A 59 5.61 -16.16 8.40
C THR A 59 4.90 -17.20 7.54
N LYS A 60 3.55 -17.25 7.62
CA LYS A 60 2.82 -18.12 6.70
C LYS A 60 2.94 -17.55 5.28
N GLU A 61 3.02 -18.45 4.31
CA GLU A 61 3.05 -18.08 2.89
C GLU A 61 1.84 -17.19 2.54
N GLY A 62 2.11 -15.98 2.04
CA GLY A 62 1.08 -14.96 1.76
C GLY A 62 0.67 -14.07 2.94
N GLU A 63 1.23 -14.23 4.16
CA GLU A 63 1.06 -13.29 5.27
C GLU A 63 2.21 -12.27 5.30
N MET A 64 1.87 -10.99 5.20
CA MET A 64 2.80 -9.87 5.47
C MET A 64 3.25 -9.91 6.93
N PRO A 65 4.56 -9.83 7.24
CA PRO A 65 5.02 -9.68 8.62
C PRO A 65 4.47 -8.39 9.24
N SER A 66 4.05 -8.45 10.52
CA SER A 66 3.53 -7.29 11.26
C SER A 66 4.56 -6.15 11.34
N GLY A 67 4.11 -4.91 11.14
CA GLY A 67 4.94 -3.69 11.24
C GLY A 67 5.62 -3.23 9.94
N PHE A 68 5.51 -3.99 8.84
CA PHE A 68 6.02 -3.55 7.53
C PHE A 68 4.97 -2.82 6.68
N HIS A 69 3.68 -3.11 6.89
CA HIS A 69 2.58 -2.38 6.25
C HIS A 69 2.42 -0.98 6.87
N ASP A 70 2.76 -0.83 8.15
CA ASP A 70 2.70 0.44 8.85
C ASP A 70 3.97 0.61 9.70
N PRO A 71 5.08 1.04 9.07
CA PRO A 71 6.33 1.25 9.78
C PRO A 71 6.24 2.40 10.80
N LEU A 72 5.14 3.17 10.84
CA LEU A 72 4.90 4.21 11.83
C LEU A 72 3.92 3.80 12.94
N GLU A 73 3.37 2.58 12.91
CA GLU A 73 2.45 2.03 13.93
C GLU A 73 3.02 2.15 15.36
N PHE A 74 4.35 2.14 15.49
CA PHE A 74 5.02 2.32 16.78
C PHE A 74 4.86 3.74 17.37
N LEU A 75 4.60 4.76 16.54
CA LEU A 75 4.36 6.15 16.97
C LEU A 75 2.94 6.34 17.47
N ASP A 76 1.97 5.60 16.94
CA ASP A 76 0.55 5.70 17.34
C ASP A 76 0.29 5.16 18.75
N ASN A 77 1.21 4.35 19.27
CA ASN A 77 1.17 3.78 20.61
C ASN A 77 1.88 4.65 21.67
N LEU A 78 2.29 5.87 21.33
CA LEU A 78 3.04 6.78 22.21
C LEU A 78 2.16 7.76 23.00
#